data_AF-A0A7C7E0L1-F1
#
_entry.id   AF-A0A7C7E0L1-F1
#
_cell.length_a   1.000
_cell.length_b   1.000
_cell.length_c   1.000
_cell.angle_alpha   90.00
_cell.angle_beta   90.00
_cell.angle_gamma   90.00
#
_symmetry.space_group_name_H-M   'P 1'
#
loop_
_entity.id
_entity.type
_entity.pdbx_description
1 polymer ?
#
loop_
_entity_poly.entity_id
_entity_poly.type
_entity_poly.pdbx_seq_one_letter_code
_entity_poly.pdbx_strand_id
1 'polypeptide(L)'
;MNTYHPPVTLVRRSLTTLLAVLLVLTHILPAAAQPKPGQPAPASPHTPVVRYIGMTTGVVGAPFVLRARVRDAATGAPLPGAPVIFTLGDLSFAASADATGVAEQVTQLTPALAGASVTARYGGQVAQAGDLLALATTDGGDAVSNATVTAAALTPASLVATLAPGQSIIENKQATLPAAAQAAGDIVFAFDTTASMGFSLPATQGLAEDLMAALTADGLDVRFGATAFQDYAGVFPAAFGYPATAYGAAGSYPHVRVQPLSADTTAVANAIYTLQAASSDDPGDPPGSYSRALYETVAELTPAGADPTAGALGYRADARRMVALFGDDLPHDNDLNQGVPNTSGVYSTGGDPGRDGVLQEMSNPAAIGVGNDDLDWQGVLATMQSNGVALLSYDLNPFTTDYWSTWAAATGGEHLFDYDGMAAALRGRLQSQSTAASVTLRASAGFESWVSVQPASYTNVTLPASLPFSVTITPPPGTAPGLYTFRVELLNGARVEAWQSVAITVPGAANRAPTAVNDSFNVDEDSLDNV
;
A
#
# COMPACT_ATOMS: atom_id res chain seq x y z
N MET A 1 -44.72 46.76 -13.85
CA MET A 1 -44.58 46.42 -15.28
C MET A 1 -43.12 46.09 -15.55
N ASN A 2 -42.91 44.90 -16.13
CA ASN A 2 -41.70 44.33 -16.74
C ASN A 2 -40.47 43.99 -15.87
N THR A 3 -40.53 42.73 -15.43
CA THR A 3 -39.45 41.73 -15.32
C THR A 3 -38.48 41.73 -16.52
N TYR A 4 -37.18 41.60 -16.24
CA TYR A 4 -36.15 41.23 -17.23
C TYR A 4 -35.53 39.89 -16.82
N HIS A 5 -35.84 38.83 -17.58
CA HIS A 5 -35.18 37.52 -17.51
C HIS A 5 -34.06 37.48 -18.56
N PRO A 6 -32.82 37.05 -18.23
CA PRO A 6 -31.86 36.67 -19.26
C PRO A 6 -32.20 35.27 -19.83
N PRO A 7 -31.96 35.01 -21.12
CA PRO A 7 -32.39 33.79 -21.79
C PRO A 7 -31.39 32.64 -21.60
N VAL A 8 -31.94 31.45 -21.31
CA VAL A 8 -31.27 30.14 -21.09
C VAL A 8 -30.69 29.54 -22.40
N THR A 9 -30.58 30.30 -23.49
CA THR A 9 -30.27 29.77 -24.82
C THR A 9 -28.81 29.90 -25.27
N LEU A 10 -27.92 30.52 -24.50
CA LEU A 10 -26.52 30.70 -24.91
C LEU A 10 -25.56 29.56 -24.48
N VAL A 11 -25.91 28.77 -23.45
CA VAL A 11 -25.01 27.70 -22.94
C VAL A 11 -25.12 26.40 -23.76
N ARG A 12 -26.27 26.14 -24.40
CA ARG A 12 -26.45 24.93 -25.23
C ARG A 12 -25.71 24.95 -26.58
N ARG A 13 -25.32 26.13 -27.11
CA ARG A 13 -24.61 26.20 -28.40
C ARG A 13 -23.11 25.92 -28.29
N SER A 14 -22.51 26.08 -27.11
CA SER A 14 -21.06 25.85 -26.94
C SER A 14 -20.70 24.37 -26.81
N LEU A 15 -21.60 23.53 -26.26
CA LEU A 15 -21.36 22.09 -26.10
C LEU A 15 -21.54 21.30 -27.40
N THR A 16 -22.51 21.67 -28.25
CA THR A 16 -22.75 20.99 -29.53
C THR A 16 -21.66 21.32 -30.57
N THR A 17 -21.05 22.51 -30.47
CA THR A 17 -19.98 22.94 -31.39
C THR A 17 -18.63 22.32 -30.99
N LEU A 18 -18.39 22.06 -29.70
CA LEU A 18 -17.19 21.34 -29.24
C LEU A 18 -17.24 19.85 -29.62
N LEU A 19 -18.43 19.23 -29.58
CA LEU A 19 -18.63 17.84 -30.01
C LEU A 19 -18.54 17.68 -31.54
N ALA A 20 -18.97 18.68 -32.32
CA ALA A 20 -18.85 18.66 -33.78
C ALA A 20 -17.41 18.89 -34.28
N VAL A 21 -16.58 19.66 -33.55
CA VAL A 21 -15.15 19.83 -33.90
C VAL A 21 -14.34 18.58 -33.55
N LEU A 22 -14.71 17.84 -32.51
CA LEU A 22 -14.09 16.55 -32.17
C LEU A 22 -14.45 15.44 -33.18
N LEU A 23 -15.66 15.50 -33.77
CA LEU A 23 -16.11 14.51 -34.77
C LEU A 23 -15.55 14.77 -36.19
N VAL A 24 -15.15 16.01 -36.51
CA VAL A 24 -14.59 16.35 -37.83
C VAL A 24 -13.06 16.18 -37.88
N LEU A 25 -12.34 16.26 -36.75
CA LEU A 25 -10.89 16.01 -36.72
C LEU A 25 -10.51 14.54 -36.93
N THR A 26 -11.43 13.60 -36.76
CA THR A 26 -11.20 12.16 -37.04
C THR A 26 -11.23 11.81 -38.53
N HIS A 27 -11.62 12.75 -39.41
CA HIS A 27 -11.81 12.50 -40.85
C HIS A 27 -10.77 13.18 -41.76
N ILE A 28 -9.69 13.77 -41.21
CA ILE A 28 -8.61 14.42 -42.00
C ILE A 28 -7.21 13.88 -41.64
N LEU A 29 -7.12 12.64 -41.17
CA LEU A 29 -5.86 11.91 -41.22
C LEU A 29 -5.73 11.22 -42.59
N PRO A 30 -4.56 11.23 -43.24
CA PRO A 30 -4.36 10.47 -44.46
C PRO A 30 -4.68 9.00 -44.14
N ALA A 31 -5.53 8.38 -44.95
CA ALA A 31 -5.93 6.99 -44.80
C ALA A 31 -4.67 6.12 -44.59
N ALA A 32 -4.49 5.63 -43.36
CA ALA A 32 -3.54 4.56 -43.10
C ALA A 32 -3.88 3.42 -44.05
N ALA A 33 -2.89 2.95 -44.81
CA ALA A 33 -3.06 1.88 -45.77
C ALA A 33 -3.80 0.71 -45.09
N GLN A 34 -4.99 0.37 -45.59
CA GLN A 34 -5.72 -0.77 -45.07
C GLN A 34 -4.84 -2.03 -45.19
N PRO A 35 -4.70 -2.82 -44.10
CA PRO A 35 -3.96 -4.07 -44.18
C PRO A 35 -4.63 -4.99 -45.21
N LYS A 36 -3.81 -5.68 -46.01
CA LYS A 36 -4.30 -6.71 -46.93
C LYS A 36 -5.14 -7.73 -46.16
N PRO A 37 -6.26 -8.22 -46.71
CA PRO A 37 -7.06 -9.27 -46.07
C PRO A 37 -6.16 -10.48 -45.74
N GLY A 38 -6.02 -10.80 -44.45
CA GLY A 38 -5.21 -11.92 -43.97
C GLY A 38 -3.93 -11.56 -43.21
N GLN A 39 -3.60 -10.28 -43.02
CA GLN A 39 -2.60 -9.87 -42.01
C GLN A 39 -3.27 -9.57 -40.67
N PRO A 40 -2.73 -10.04 -39.53
CA PRO A 40 -3.15 -9.56 -38.21
C PRO A 40 -3.08 -8.04 -38.20
N ALA A 41 -4.11 -7.38 -37.63
CA ALA A 41 -3.99 -5.96 -37.34
C ALA A 41 -2.70 -5.74 -36.53
N PRO A 42 -1.86 -4.73 -36.86
CA PRO A 42 -0.74 -4.40 -36.01
C PRO A 42 -1.30 -4.18 -34.60
N ALA A 43 -0.73 -4.86 -33.60
CA ALA A 43 -1.12 -4.66 -32.22
C ALA A 43 -1.10 -3.17 -31.93
N SER A 44 -2.21 -2.62 -31.41
CA SER A 44 -2.21 -1.25 -30.88
C SER A 44 -0.98 -1.12 -29.97
N PRO A 45 -0.16 -0.07 -30.12
CA PRO A 45 0.99 0.10 -29.24
C PRO A 45 0.47 0.16 -27.80
N HIS A 46 0.79 -0.87 -27.02
CA HIS A 46 0.50 -0.88 -25.60
C HIS A 46 1.15 0.35 -24.98
N THR A 47 0.40 1.08 -24.14
CA THR A 47 0.96 2.17 -23.34
C THR A 47 1.20 1.61 -21.95
N PRO A 48 2.42 1.13 -21.63
CA PRO A 48 2.68 0.48 -20.35
C PRO A 48 2.63 1.48 -19.20
N VAL A 49 1.92 1.11 -18.13
CA VAL A 49 1.98 1.75 -16.82
C VAL A 49 2.71 0.81 -15.89
N VAL A 50 3.78 1.32 -15.26
CA VAL A 50 4.57 0.59 -14.27
C VAL A 50 4.28 1.15 -12.89
N ARG A 51 4.04 0.26 -11.93
CA ARG A 51 3.73 0.63 -10.55
C ARG A 51 4.50 -0.25 -9.59
N TYR A 52 5.28 0.34 -8.70
CA TYR A 52 5.96 -0.39 -7.65
C TYR A 52 4.98 -0.92 -6.61
N ILE A 53 5.06 -2.22 -6.36
CA ILE A 53 4.25 -2.98 -5.40
C ILE A 53 5.15 -3.86 -4.50
N GLY A 54 6.45 -3.57 -4.49
CA GLY A 54 7.44 -4.27 -3.69
C GLY A 54 7.59 -3.72 -2.27
N MET A 55 8.58 -4.24 -1.56
CA MET A 55 8.88 -3.82 -0.20
C MET A 55 9.30 -2.35 -0.15
N THR A 56 8.78 -1.60 0.82
CA THR A 56 9.24 -0.25 1.18
C THR A 56 9.81 -0.23 2.60
N THR A 57 9.55 -1.28 3.36
CA THR A 57 10.14 -1.52 4.67
C THR A 57 10.96 -2.80 4.65
N GLY A 58 12.02 -2.87 5.46
CA GLY A 58 12.86 -4.06 5.46
C GLY A 58 13.81 -4.16 6.63
N VAL A 59 14.56 -5.25 6.62
CA VAL A 59 15.57 -5.56 7.62
C VAL A 59 16.93 -5.59 6.95
N VAL A 60 17.88 -4.81 7.46
CA VAL A 60 19.26 -4.83 6.95
C VAL A 60 19.82 -6.25 7.04
N GLY A 61 20.40 -6.74 5.94
CA GLY A 61 20.94 -8.09 5.77
C GLY A 61 19.90 -9.14 5.34
N ALA A 62 18.61 -8.81 5.33
CA ALA A 62 17.55 -9.70 4.83
C ALA A 62 17.32 -9.51 3.32
N PRO A 63 16.69 -10.50 2.65
CA PRO A 63 16.17 -10.31 1.31
C PRO A 63 15.22 -9.11 1.24
N PHE A 64 15.37 -8.32 0.19
CA PHE A 64 14.54 -7.17 -0.12
C PHE A 64 13.94 -7.39 -1.50
N VAL A 65 12.61 -7.47 -1.56
CA VAL A 65 11.89 -7.87 -2.77
C VAL A 65 11.38 -6.61 -3.48
N LEU A 66 11.99 -6.33 -4.62
CA LEU A 66 11.55 -5.31 -5.56
C LEU A 66 10.47 -5.93 -6.45
N ARG A 67 9.30 -5.31 -6.52
CA ARG A 67 8.21 -5.74 -7.41
C ARG A 67 7.57 -4.57 -8.09
N ALA A 68 7.19 -4.76 -9.34
CA ALA A 68 6.34 -3.82 -10.04
C ALA A 68 5.28 -4.54 -10.85
N ARG A 69 4.09 -3.95 -10.91
CA ARG A 69 3.04 -4.32 -11.84
C ARG A 69 3.22 -3.54 -13.14
N VAL A 70 3.04 -4.22 -14.26
CA VAL A 70 2.97 -3.61 -15.59
C VAL A 70 1.63 -3.93 -16.22
N ARG A 71 0.86 -2.89 -16.55
CA ARG A 71 -0.44 -2.99 -17.21
C ARG A 71 -0.52 -2.04 -18.39
N ASP A 72 -1.41 -2.35 -19.31
CA ASP A 72 -1.77 -1.45 -20.40
C ASP A 72 -2.64 -0.31 -19.86
N ALA A 73 -2.28 0.94 -20.15
CA ALA A 73 -2.96 2.13 -19.62
C ALA A 73 -4.43 2.22 -20.06
N ALA A 74 -4.76 1.73 -21.26
CA ALA A 74 -6.09 1.88 -21.82
C ALA A 74 -7.04 0.77 -21.36
N THR A 75 -6.52 -0.44 -21.16
CA THR A 75 -7.35 -1.63 -20.87
C THR A 75 -7.21 -2.14 -19.44
N GLY A 76 -6.17 -1.73 -18.70
CA GLY A 76 -5.82 -2.28 -17.40
C GLY A 76 -5.31 -3.74 -17.46
N ALA A 77 -5.20 -4.32 -18.65
CA ALA A 77 -4.75 -5.69 -18.83
C ALA A 77 -3.27 -5.85 -18.43
N PRO A 78 -2.88 -6.96 -17.78
CA PRO A 78 -1.48 -7.23 -17.51
C PRO A 78 -0.67 -7.32 -18.81
N LEU A 79 0.60 -6.95 -18.76
CA LEU A 79 1.53 -7.03 -19.89
C LEU A 79 2.65 -8.06 -19.63
N PRO A 80 2.44 -9.35 -19.93
CA PRO A 80 3.47 -10.37 -19.76
C PRO A 80 4.71 -10.12 -20.62
N GLY A 81 5.88 -10.42 -20.07
CA GLY A 81 7.17 -10.21 -20.71
C GLY A 81 7.64 -8.76 -20.75
N ALA A 82 6.83 -7.80 -20.28
CA ALA A 82 7.20 -6.40 -20.19
C ALA A 82 8.49 -6.23 -19.36
N PRO A 83 9.56 -5.61 -19.91
CA PRO A 83 10.77 -5.37 -19.15
C PRO A 83 10.54 -4.26 -18.12
N VAL A 84 11.09 -4.45 -16.92
CA VAL A 84 11.09 -3.45 -15.84
C VAL A 84 12.51 -3.26 -15.36
N ILE A 85 12.89 -1.99 -15.18
CA ILE A 85 14.12 -1.60 -14.51
C ILE A 85 13.77 -1.05 -13.14
N PHE A 86 14.32 -1.66 -12.09
CA PHE A 86 14.25 -1.14 -10.73
C PHE A 86 15.49 -0.33 -10.40
N THR A 87 15.33 0.79 -9.70
CA THR A 87 16.44 1.47 -9.03
C THR A 87 16.25 1.41 -7.51
N LEU A 88 17.32 1.19 -6.77
CA LEU A 88 17.34 1.24 -5.30
C LEU A 88 18.60 2.00 -4.87
N GLY A 89 18.44 3.27 -4.54
CA GLY A 89 19.57 4.21 -4.48
C GLY A 89 20.31 4.23 -5.82
N ASP A 90 21.62 4.01 -5.79
CA ASP A 90 22.47 3.96 -6.98
C ASP A 90 22.48 2.58 -7.69
N LEU A 91 21.80 1.57 -7.12
CA LEU A 91 21.75 0.22 -7.70
C LEU A 91 20.64 0.13 -8.75
N SER A 92 20.88 -0.65 -9.81
CA SER A 92 19.89 -0.92 -10.86
C SER A 92 19.74 -2.42 -11.11
N PHE A 93 18.49 -2.86 -11.30
CA PHE A 93 18.14 -4.25 -11.56
C PHE A 93 17.15 -4.34 -12.72
N ALA A 94 17.17 -5.44 -13.47
CA ALA A 94 16.23 -5.69 -14.56
C ALA A 94 15.44 -6.97 -14.29
N ALA A 95 14.14 -6.93 -14.57
CA ALA A 95 13.24 -8.08 -14.52
C ALA A 95 12.24 -8.02 -15.68
N SER A 96 11.48 -9.10 -15.87
CA SER A 96 10.38 -9.15 -16.84
C SER A 96 9.10 -9.54 -16.15
N ALA A 97 7.99 -8.92 -16.56
CA ALA A 97 6.68 -9.21 -16.02
C ALA A 97 6.23 -10.64 -16.33
N ASP A 98 5.62 -11.31 -15.36
CA ASP A 98 5.01 -12.63 -15.52
C ASP A 98 3.62 -12.55 -16.21
N ALA A 99 2.89 -13.67 -16.25
CA ALA A 99 1.55 -13.74 -16.85
C ALA A 99 0.52 -12.81 -16.18
N THR A 100 0.76 -12.39 -14.94
CA THR A 100 -0.08 -11.46 -14.17
C THR A 100 0.41 -10.01 -14.27
N GLY A 101 1.43 -9.76 -15.10
CA GLY A 101 2.03 -8.44 -15.26
C GLY A 101 3.00 -8.08 -14.13
N VAL A 102 3.44 -9.02 -13.27
CA VAL A 102 4.35 -8.70 -12.15
C VAL A 102 5.79 -9.01 -12.53
N ALA A 103 6.64 -7.99 -12.48
CA ALA A 103 8.09 -8.14 -12.53
C ALA A 103 8.64 -8.16 -11.10
N GLU A 104 9.54 -9.08 -10.80
CA GLU A 104 10.14 -9.23 -9.47
C GLU A 104 11.65 -9.35 -9.54
N GLN A 105 12.34 -8.72 -8.60
CA GLN A 105 13.74 -8.93 -8.33
C GLN A 105 13.98 -9.02 -6.82
N VAL A 106 14.78 -9.99 -6.39
CA VAL A 106 15.25 -10.07 -5.01
C VAL A 106 16.68 -9.55 -4.91
N THR A 107 16.92 -8.68 -3.94
CA THR A 107 18.25 -8.19 -3.56
C THR A 107 18.44 -8.33 -2.04
N GLN A 108 19.58 -7.90 -1.49
CA GLN A 108 19.78 -7.79 -0.05
C GLN A 108 19.77 -6.33 0.39
N LEU A 109 19.02 -6.02 1.45
CA LEU A 109 19.03 -4.67 2.00
C LEU A 109 20.33 -4.43 2.76
N THR A 110 21.15 -3.48 2.32
CA THR A 110 22.39 -3.11 3.01
C THR A 110 22.17 -1.86 3.88
N PRO A 111 23.04 -1.56 4.86
CA PRO A 111 22.92 -0.34 5.64
C PRO A 111 22.93 0.94 4.78
N ALA A 112 23.66 0.93 3.65
CA ALA A 112 23.75 2.06 2.73
C ALA A 112 22.44 2.33 1.97
N LEU A 113 21.50 1.37 1.97
CA LEU A 113 20.22 1.47 1.29
C LEU A 113 19.08 1.90 2.23
N ALA A 114 19.34 2.02 3.53
CA ALA A 114 18.36 2.58 4.46
C ALA A 114 18.15 4.08 4.14
N GLY A 115 16.91 4.48 3.89
CA GLY A 115 16.56 5.82 3.42
C GLY A 115 16.72 6.03 1.91
N ALA A 116 17.15 5.02 1.15
CA ALA A 116 17.25 5.12 -0.30
C ALA A 116 15.88 5.22 -0.96
N SER A 117 15.81 5.91 -2.10
CA SER A 117 14.63 5.84 -2.97
C SER A 117 14.61 4.51 -3.71
N VAL A 118 13.41 3.95 -3.86
CA VAL A 118 13.13 2.85 -4.77
C VAL A 118 12.23 3.34 -5.88
N THR A 119 12.57 2.98 -7.12
CA THR A 119 11.75 3.24 -8.29
C THR A 119 11.63 2.02 -9.18
N ALA A 120 10.57 1.96 -9.97
CA ALA A 120 10.40 1.02 -11.06
C ALA A 120 10.01 1.80 -12.32
N ARG A 121 10.58 1.42 -13.47
CA ARG A 121 10.25 2.00 -14.78
C ARG A 121 10.20 0.94 -15.86
N TYR A 122 9.52 1.25 -16.96
CA TYR A 122 9.45 0.36 -18.10
C TYR A 122 10.82 0.29 -18.81
N GLY A 123 11.29 -0.92 -19.13
CA GLY A 123 12.61 -1.16 -19.72
C GLY A 123 12.63 -1.18 -21.26
N GLY A 124 11.52 -0.88 -21.92
CA GLY A 124 11.33 -1.05 -23.36
C GLY A 124 11.97 0.01 -24.28
N GLN A 125 12.95 0.76 -23.81
CA GLN A 125 13.88 1.50 -24.67
C GLN A 125 15.32 1.06 -24.39
N VAL A 126 15.78 0.04 -25.12
CA VAL A 126 17.22 -0.22 -25.24
C VAL A 126 17.72 0.64 -26.40
N ALA A 127 18.34 1.78 -26.08
CA ALA A 127 19.17 2.47 -27.05
C ALA A 127 20.20 1.47 -27.60
N GLN A 128 20.37 1.42 -28.92
CA GLN A 128 21.37 0.58 -29.54
C GLN A 128 22.74 0.85 -28.90
N ALA A 129 23.52 -0.21 -28.70
CA ALA A 129 24.83 -0.18 -28.06
C ALA A 129 25.75 0.85 -28.76
N GLY A 130 25.87 2.03 -28.15
CA GLY A 130 26.59 3.16 -28.73
C GLY A 130 26.33 4.49 -28.02
N ASP A 131 25.21 4.64 -27.29
CA ASP A 131 24.80 5.93 -26.74
C ASP A 131 24.49 5.88 -25.23
N LEU A 132 25.51 5.56 -24.42
CA LEU A 132 25.44 5.62 -22.96
C LEU A 132 25.38 7.05 -22.39
N LEU A 133 25.18 8.07 -23.23
CA LEU A 133 25.12 9.49 -22.86
C LEU A 133 23.79 10.17 -23.23
N ALA A 134 22.81 9.44 -23.78
CA ALA A 134 21.49 9.98 -24.14
C ALA A 134 20.34 9.27 -23.43
N LEU A 135 20.40 9.16 -22.10
CA LEU A 135 19.21 8.93 -21.27
C LEU A 135 18.61 10.29 -20.89
N ALA A 136 18.15 11.01 -21.91
CA ALA A 136 17.33 12.19 -21.73
C ALA A 136 16.34 12.30 -22.89
N THR A 137 15.07 12.13 -22.55
CA THR A 137 13.89 12.65 -23.24
C THR A 137 13.63 12.12 -24.66
N THR A 138 12.69 11.19 -24.80
CA THR A 138 11.63 11.26 -25.82
C THR A 138 10.54 10.21 -25.55
N ASP A 139 9.45 10.71 -24.95
CA ASP A 139 8.04 10.30 -25.01
C ASP A 139 7.66 8.81 -25.09
N GLY A 140 7.14 8.31 -23.96
CA GLY A 140 6.40 7.05 -23.88
C GLY A 140 6.40 6.39 -22.48
N GLY A 141 5.91 7.08 -21.44
CA GLY A 141 5.47 6.43 -20.20
C GLY A 141 6.55 5.99 -19.21
N ASP A 142 7.41 6.90 -18.75
CA ASP A 142 8.15 6.71 -17.49
C ASP A 142 7.17 6.89 -16.31
N ALA A 143 6.33 5.89 -16.06
CA ALA A 143 5.59 5.81 -14.79
C ALA A 143 6.60 5.40 -13.71
N VAL A 144 7.17 6.40 -13.03
CA VAL A 144 8.07 6.24 -11.88
C VAL A 144 7.21 6.30 -10.62
N SER A 145 6.99 5.16 -9.97
CA SER A 145 6.49 5.15 -8.58
C SER A 145 7.67 5.31 -7.63
N ASN A 146 7.60 6.28 -6.72
CA ASN A 146 8.66 6.58 -5.75
C ASN A 146 8.26 6.10 -4.36
N ALA A 147 9.10 5.27 -3.72
CA ALA A 147 8.99 5.01 -2.28
C ALA A 147 10.36 5.16 -1.60
N THR A 148 10.36 5.46 -0.31
CA THR A 148 11.58 5.52 0.50
C THR A 148 11.70 4.25 1.32
N VAL A 149 12.88 3.62 1.27
CA VAL A 149 13.13 2.40 2.03
C VAL A 149 13.37 2.72 3.50
N THR A 150 12.53 2.18 4.36
CA THR A 150 12.64 2.33 5.82
C THR A 150 13.12 1.02 6.44
N ALA A 151 14.20 1.05 7.23
CA ALA A 151 14.84 -0.18 7.70
C ALA A 151 15.21 -0.15 9.19
N ALA A 152 14.95 -1.26 9.88
CA ALA A 152 15.58 -1.52 11.17
C ALA A 152 17.03 -1.96 10.97
N ALA A 153 17.91 -1.49 11.86
CA ALA A 153 19.35 -1.70 11.74
C ALA A 153 20.03 -1.83 13.10
N LEU A 154 21.17 -2.52 13.11
CA LEU A 154 22.15 -2.49 14.18
C LEU A 154 23.46 -1.91 13.65
N THR A 155 23.99 -0.91 14.34
CA THR A 155 25.27 -0.27 14.01
C THR A 155 26.26 -0.49 15.15
N PRO A 156 27.45 -1.07 14.93
CA PRO A 156 27.93 -1.63 13.66
C PRO A 156 27.16 -2.90 13.24
N ALA A 157 27.04 -3.10 11.92
CA ALA A 157 26.31 -4.22 11.30
C ALA A 157 27.13 -5.51 11.18
N SER A 158 28.44 -5.42 11.39
CA SER A 158 29.33 -6.58 11.49
C SER A 158 30.38 -6.38 12.58
N LEU A 159 30.87 -7.50 13.12
CA LEU A 159 32.03 -7.55 14.01
C LEU A 159 32.94 -8.70 13.57
N VAL A 160 34.23 -8.42 13.42
CA VAL A 160 35.26 -9.42 13.20
C VAL A 160 36.33 -9.23 14.27
N ALA A 161 36.62 -10.27 15.05
CA ALA A 161 37.61 -10.21 16.11
C ALA A 161 38.35 -11.55 16.30
N THR A 162 39.52 -11.48 16.95
CA THR A 162 40.26 -12.65 17.41
C THR A 162 40.28 -12.63 18.93
N LEU A 163 39.71 -13.66 19.57
CA LEU A 163 39.57 -13.74 21.03
C LEU A 163 40.03 -15.10 21.53
N ALA A 164 40.89 -15.11 22.55
CA ALA A 164 41.19 -16.35 23.27
C ALA A 164 39.97 -16.82 24.09
N PRO A 165 39.87 -18.12 24.44
CA PRO A 165 38.82 -18.60 25.34
C PRO A 165 38.82 -17.82 26.67
N GLY A 166 37.65 -17.29 27.05
CA GLY A 166 37.45 -16.45 28.23
C GLY A 166 37.83 -14.97 28.04
N GLN A 167 38.41 -14.58 26.90
CA GLN A 167 38.68 -13.18 26.59
C GLN A 167 37.42 -12.49 26.07
N SER A 168 37.15 -11.29 26.57
CA SER A 168 35.98 -10.50 26.17
C SER A 168 36.35 -9.33 25.26
N ILE A 169 35.42 -8.96 24.39
CA ILE A 169 35.34 -7.64 23.76
C ILE A 169 34.01 -6.98 24.13
N ILE A 170 34.02 -5.67 24.31
CA ILE A 170 32.81 -4.87 24.50
C ILE A 170 32.60 -4.02 23.26
N GLU A 171 31.42 -4.10 22.67
CA GLU A 171 31.02 -3.32 21.53
C GLU A 171 29.81 -2.45 21.89
N ASN A 172 29.92 -1.14 21.65
CA ASN A 172 28.78 -0.24 21.72
C ASN A 172 27.99 -0.36 20.42
N LYS A 173 26.71 -0.65 20.56
CA LYS A 173 25.79 -0.93 19.47
C LYS A 173 24.61 0.04 19.52
N GLN A 174 24.24 0.58 18.37
CA GLN A 174 23.06 1.41 18.21
C GLN A 174 22.00 0.59 17.48
N ALA A 175 20.86 0.34 18.10
CA ALA A 175 19.68 -0.19 17.44
C ALA A 175 18.84 0.98 16.90
N THR A 176 18.58 1.00 15.60
CA THR A 176 17.65 1.93 14.97
C THR A 176 16.41 1.14 14.59
N LEU A 177 15.26 1.56 15.12
CA LEU A 177 13.95 1.01 14.80
C LEU A 177 13.13 2.08 14.09
N PRO A 178 12.57 1.77 12.91
CA PRO A 178 11.63 2.66 12.27
C PRO A 178 10.32 2.73 13.06
N ALA A 179 9.36 3.56 12.63
CA ALA A 179 8.02 3.53 13.19
C ALA A 179 7.47 2.09 13.08
N ALA A 180 7.25 1.42 14.22
CA ALA A 180 7.12 -0.04 14.25
C ALA A 180 6.09 -0.51 15.29
N ALA A 181 4.84 -0.05 15.18
CA ALA A 181 3.75 -0.99 15.33
C ALA A 181 2.98 -0.95 14.04
N GLN A 182 3.01 -2.09 13.39
CA GLN A 182 1.96 -2.45 12.48
C GLN A 182 0.76 -2.72 13.39
N ALA A 183 -0.17 -1.78 13.47
CA ALA A 183 -1.48 -2.17 13.96
C ALA A 183 -2.05 -3.17 12.96
N ALA A 184 -2.74 -4.20 13.45
CA ALA A 184 -3.60 -5.01 12.61
C ALA A 184 -4.48 -4.06 11.76
N GLY A 185 -4.54 -4.29 10.46
CA GLY A 185 -5.26 -3.47 9.51
C GLY A 185 -6.41 -4.22 8.89
N ASP A 186 -7.62 -3.69 8.96
CA ASP A 186 -8.76 -4.20 8.22
C ASP A 186 -9.20 -3.14 7.21
N ILE A 187 -9.01 -3.45 5.93
CA ILE A 187 -9.26 -2.54 4.81
C ILE A 187 -10.40 -3.10 3.96
N VAL A 188 -11.47 -2.33 3.80
CA VAL A 188 -12.58 -2.68 2.92
C VAL A 188 -12.51 -1.83 1.66
N PHE A 189 -12.39 -2.45 0.50
CA PHE A 189 -12.53 -1.76 -0.78
C PHE A 189 -14.01 -1.58 -1.12
N ALA A 190 -14.45 -0.35 -1.33
CA ALA A 190 -15.80 -0.02 -1.76
C ALA A 190 -15.78 0.43 -3.22
N PHE A 191 -16.49 -0.28 -4.09
CA PHE A 191 -16.52 0.00 -5.52
C PHE A 191 -17.88 0.57 -5.94
N ASP A 192 -17.85 1.78 -6.48
CA ASP A 192 -18.91 2.22 -7.39
C ASP A 192 -18.88 1.33 -8.65
N THR A 193 -20.02 0.74 -8.95
CA THR A 193 -20.25 -0.10 -10.11
C THR A 193 -21.42 0.42 -10.96
N THR A 194 -21.76 1.69 -10.86
CA THR A 194 -22.68 2.38 -11.76
C THR A 194 -22.14 2.39 -13.20
N ALA A 195 -22.98 2.82 -14.15
CA ALA A 195 -22.67 2.74 -15.57
C ALA A 195 -21.47 3.63 -15.98
N SER A 196 -21.29 4.79 -15.33
CA SER A 196 -20.19 5.74 -15.55
C SER A 196 -18.83 5.09 -15.29
N MET A 197 -18.78 4.16 -14.33
CA MET A 197 -17.58 3.41 -13.97
C MET A 197 -17.17 2.37 -15.01
N GLY A 198 -17.91 2.16 -16.11
CA GLY A 198 -17.64 1.10 -17.09
C GLY A 198 -16.20 1.06 -17.66
N PHE A 199 -15.58 2.22 -17.89
CA PHE A 199 -14.19 2.30 -18.36
C PHE A 199 -13.16 2.33 -17.22
N SER A 200 -13.58 2.73 -16.02
CA SER A 200 -12.69 2.97 -14.88
C SER A 200 -12.62 1.78 -13.92
N LEU A 201 -13.64 0.93 -13.89
CA LEU A 201 -13.75 -0.22 -12.99
C LEU A 201 -12.57 -1.20 -13.15
N PRO A 202 -12.14 -1.59 -14.37
CA PRO A 202 -10.97 -2.47 -14.50
C PRO A 202 -9.69 -1.86 -13.91
N ALA A 203 -9.52 -0.54 -14.03
CA ALA A 203 -8.36 0.17 -13.49
C ALA A 203 -8.39 0.23 -11.95
N THR A 204 -9.56 0.51 -11.36
CA THR A 204 -9.73 0.55 -9.90
C THR A 204 -9.66 -0.84 -9.27
N GLN A 205 -10.17 -1.89 -9.93
CA GLN A 205 -9.96 -3.29 -9.54
C GLN A 205 -8.46 -3.64 -9.48
N GLY A 206 -7.71 -3.28 -10.53
CA GLY A 206 -6.26 -3.46 -10.56
C GLY A 206 -5.53 -2.65 -9.47
N LEU A 207 -6.02 -1.44 -9.16
CA LEU A 207 -5.50 -0.61 -8.08
C LEU A 207 -5.67 -1.28 -6.71
N ALA A 208 -6.85 -1.83 -6.42
CA ALA A 208 -7.08 -2.58 -5.18
C ALA A 208 -6.17 -3.82 -5.07
N GLU A 209 -5.98 -4.57 -6.15
CA GLU A 209 -5.03 -5.70 -6.19
C GLU A 209 -3.60 -5.25 -5.86
N ASP A 210 -3.15 -4.15 -6.48
CA ASP A 210 -1.81 -3.59 -6.26
C ASP A 210 -1.63 -3.08 -4.82
N LEU A 211 -2.65 -2.47 -4.22
CA LEU A 211 -2.63 -2.06 -2.80
C LEU A 211 -2.49 -3.27 -1.87
N MET A 212 -3.25 -4.34 -2.11
CA MET A 212 -3.12 -5.58 -1.33
C MET A 212 -1.70 -6.14 -1.42
N ALA A 213 -1.14 -6.19 -2.63
CA ALA A 213 0.21 -6.67 -2.85
C ALA A 213 1.26 -5.79 -2.14
N ALA A 214 1.17 -4.47 -2.28
CA ALA A 214 2.13 -3.53 -1.70
C ALA A 214 2.11 -3.55 -0.16
N LEU A 215 0.93 -3.54 0.46
CA LEU A 215 0.79 -3.57 1.92
C LEU A 215 1.23 -4.93 2.50
N THR A 216 0.94 -6.03 1.81
CA THR A 216 1.39 -7.37 2.21
C THR A 216 2.91 -7.53 2.06
N ALA A 217 3.51 -6.92 1.03
CA ALA A 217 4.96 -6.95 0.80
C ALA A 217 5.75 -6.30 1.95
N ASP A 218 5.20 -5.27 2.59
CA ASP A 218 5.77 -4.65 3.79
C ASP A 218 5.64 -5.53 5.05
N GLY A 219 5.06 -6.73 4.91
CA GLY A 219 4.86 -7.68 6.01
C GLY A 219 3.87 -7.18 7.06
N LEU A 220 2.90 -6.33 6.65
CA LEU A 220 1.85 -5.80 7.52
C LEU A 220 0.81 -6.88 7.86
N ASP A 221 0.30 -6.89 9.09
CA ASP A 221 -0.85 -7.72 9.49
C ASP A 221 -2.17 -7.13 8.96
N VAL A 222 -2.43 -7.33 7.67
CA VAL A 222 -3.58 -6.77 6.96
C VAL A 222 -4.58 -7.85 6.55
N ARG A 223 -5.87 -7.51 6.64
CA ARG A 223 -6.98 -8.22 6.01
C ARG A 223 -7.70 -7.29 5.07
N PHE A 224 -8.22 -7.85 4.00
CA PHE A 224 -8.92 -7.13 2.96
C PHE A 224 -10.32 -7.70 2.77
N GLY A 225 -11.28 -6.81 2.57
CA GLY A 225 -12.66 -7.12 2.20
C GLY A 225 -13.07 -6.26 1.03
N ALA A 226 -14.20 -6.59 0.43
CA ALA A 226 -14.75 -5.81 -0.67
C ALA A 226 -16.26 -5.69 -0.57
N THR A 227 -16.75 -4.53 -1.00
CA THR A 227 -18.16 -4.20 -1.15
C THR A 227 -18.33 -3.44 -2.46
N ALA A 228 -19.51 -3.53 -3.06
CA ALA A 228 -19.84 -2.77 -4.25
C ALA A 228 -21.24 -2.18 -4.14
N PHE A 229 -21.53 -1.16 -4.95
CA PHE A 229 -22.83 -0.52 -5.00
C PHE A 229 -23.09 0.06 -6.39
N GLN A 230 -24.36 0.26 -6.69
CA GLN A 230 -24.84 1.02 -7.83
C GLN A 230 -25.80 2.05 -7.25
N ASP A 231 -27.09 1.74 -7.32
CA ASP A 231 -28.14 2.53 -6.73
C ASP A 231 -29.38 1.68 -6.46
N TYR A 232 -30.41 2.29 -5.89
CA TYR A 232 -31.70 1.69 -5.60
C TYR A 232 -32.51 1.47 -6.87
N ALA A 233 -32.83 0.21 -7.18
CA ALA A 233 -33.71 -0.13 -8.28
C ALA A 233 -35.11 0.48 -8.08
N GLY A 234 -35.51 1.44 -8.93
CA GLY A 234 -36.87 1.99 -8.91
C GLY A 234 -36.96 3.50 -9.15
N VAL A 235 -38.20 3.98 -9.11
CA VAL A 235 -38.53 5.40 -9.19
C VAL A 235 -38.97 5.89 -7.82
N PHE A 236 -38.28 6.90 -7.32
CA PHE A 236 -38.54 7.47 -6.01
C PHE A 236 -39.40 8.73 -6.12
N PRO A 237 -40.26 9.01 -5.11
CA PRO A 237 -41.09 10.20 -5.10
C PRO A 237 -40.25 11.47 -4.99
N ALA A 238 -40.84 12.61 -5.37
CA ALA A 238 -40.19 13.90 -5.16
C ALA A 238 -39.99 14.16 -3.66
N ALA A 239 -38.76 14.44 -3.26
CA ALA A 239 -38.36 14.63 -1.87
C ALA A 239 -37.30 15.72 -1.77
N PHE A 240 -37.33 16.53 -0.71
CA PHE A 240 -36.32 17.56 -0.42
C PHE A 240 -36.03 18.56 -1.56
N GLY A 241 -36.99 18.75 -2.47
CA GLY A 241 -36.82 19.61 -3.66
C GLY A 241 -36.20 18.90 -4.86
N TYR A 242 -35.81 17.63 -4.71
CA TYR A 242 -35.43 16.75 -5.81
C TYR A 242 -36.68 16.17 -6.49
N PRO A 243 -36.75 16.17 -7.83
CA PRO A 243 -37.92 15.66 -8.55
C PRO A 243 -38.05 14.13 -8.41
N ALA A 244 -39.25 13.62 -8.65
CA ALA A 244 -39.46 12.18 -8.74
C ALA A 244 -38.61 11.62 -9.89
N THR A 245 -37.70 10.70 -9.57
CA THR A 245 -36.58 10.31 -10.44
C THR A 245 -36.32 8.81 -10.32
N ALA A 246 -35.87 8.19 -11.41
CA ALA A 246 -35.36 6.82 -11.36
C ALA A 246 -33.95 6.87 -10.78
N TYR A 247 -33.73 6.16 -9.68
CA TYR A 247 -32.42 6.07 -9.02
C TYR A 247 -31.55 5.05 -9.76
N GLY A 248 -32.01 3.79 -9.83
CA GLY A 248 -31.38 2.76 -10.65
C GLY A 248 -32.37 1.93 -11.48
N ALA A 249 -31.83 1.23 -12.48
CA ALA A 249 -32.55 0.22 -13.26
C ALA A 249 -33.06 -0.95 -12.40
N ALA A 250 -33.97 -1.73 -12.99
CA ALA A 250 -34.34 -3.03 -12.42
C ALA A 250 -33.10 -3.95 -12.37
N GLY A 251 -32.76 -4.44 -11.17
CA GLY A 251 -31.60 -5.28 -10.93
C GLY A 251 -30.38 -4.53 -10.39
N SER A 252 -30.41 -3.19 -10.35
CA SER A 252 -29.43 -2.40 -9.63
C SER A 252 -29.50 -2.72 -8.13
N TYR A 253 -28.35 -2.63 -7.47
CA TYR A 253 -28.22 -2.95 -6.06
C TYR A 253 -27.62 -1.76 -5.30
N PRO A 254 -28.23 -1.30 -4.20
CA PRO A 254 -27.69 -0.19 -3.44
C PRO A 254 -26.47 -0.59 -2.59
N HIS A 255 -26.29 -1.90 -2.39
CA HIS A 255 -25.14 -2.48 -1.71
C HIS A 255 -25.05 -3.97 -2.00
N VAL A 256 -23.83 -4.48 -2.14
CA VAL A 256 -23.53 -5.91 -2.08
C VAL A 256 -22.21 -6.15 -1.35
N ARG A 257 -22.19 -7.14 -0.46
CA ARG A 257 -20.96 -7.67 0.14
C ARG A 257 -20.30 -8.62 -0.86
N VAL A 258 -19.12 -8.24 -1.33
CA VAL A 258 -18.37 -9.00 -2.35
C VAL A 258 -17.50 -10.05 -1.66
N GLN A 259 -16.79 -9.64 -0.61
CA GLN A 259 -15.86 -10.51 0.13
C GLN A 259 -15.75 -10.01 1.59
N PRO A 260 -16.03 -10.87 2.59
CA PRO A 260 -15.69 -10.58 3.99
C PRO A 260 -14.19 -10.42 4.20
N LEU A 261 -13.79 -9.74 5.28
CA LEU A 261 -12.39 -9.49 5.60
C LEU A 261 -11.58 -10.80 5.70
N SER A 262 -10.57 -10.92 4.86
CA SER A 262 -9.70 -12.11 4.77
C SER A 262 -8.24 -11.71 4.61
N ALA A 263 -7.33 -12.55 5.11
CA ALA A 263 -5.90 -12.45 4.82
C ALA A 263 -5.53 -13.12 3.48
N ASP A 264 -6.46 -13.87 2.87
CA ASP A 264 -6.27 -14.49 1.55
C ASP A 264 -6.51 -13.44 0.46
N THR A 265 -5.45 -12.76 0.05
CA THR A 265 -5.48 -11.74 -1.00
C THR A 265 -5.87 -12.31 -2.37
N THR A 266 -5.69 -13.61 -2.60
CA THR A 266 -6.12 -14.25 -3.85
C THR A 266 -7.63 -14.40 -3.90
N ALA A 267 -8.25 -14.83 -2.79
CA ALA A 267 -9.70 -14.89 -2.68
C ALA A 267 -10.33 -13.50 -2.86
N VAL A 268 -9.76 -12.46 -2.24
CA VAL A 268 -10.25 -11.08 -2.36
C VAL A 268 -10.11 -10.55 -3.77
N ALA A 269 -8.95 -10.73 -4.41
CA ALA A 269 -8.75 -10.30 -5.80
C ALA A 269 -9.72 -10.98 -6.75
N ASN A 270 -9.90 -12.31 -6.64
CA ASN A 270 -10.84 -13.05 -7.47
C ASN A 270 -12.27 -12.53 -7.30
N ALA A 271 -12.70 -12.21 -6.08
CA ALA A 271 -14.02 -11.66 -5.81
C ALA A 271 -14.19 -10.25 -6.42
N ILE A 272 -13.20 -9.37 -6.26
CA ILE A 272 -13.19 -8.02 -6.85
C ILE A 272 -13.33 -8.09 -8.37
N TYR A 273 -12.63 -9.02 -9.02
CA TYR A 273 -12.67 -9.19 -10.48
C TYR A 273 -14.00 -9.78 -11.01
N THR A 274 -14.93 -10.19 -10.14
CA THR A 274 -16.29 -10.54 -10.57
C THR A 274 -17.20 -9.33 -10.80
N LEU A 275 -16.80 -8.16 -10.30
CA LEU A 275 -17.60 -6.94 -10.39
C LEU A 275 -17.70 -6.46 -11.84
N GLN A 276 -18.90 -6.00 -12.19
CA GLN A 276 -19.24 -5.43 -13.49
C GLN A 276 -19.95 -4.10 -13.26
N ALA A 277 -19.65 -3.13 -14.11
CA ALA A 277 -20.41 -1.89 -14.14
C ALA A 277 -21.84 -2.16 -14.61
N ALA A 278 -22.78 -1.33 -14.15
CA ALA A 278 -24.15 -1.30 -14.66
C ALA A 278 -24.16 -1.03 -16.17
N SER A 279 -25.26 -1.38 -16.82
CA SER A 279 -25.43 -1.13 -18.26
C SER A 279 -25.33 0.36 -18.56
N SER A 280 -24.70 0.74 -19.68
CA SER A 280 -24.71 2.13 -20.16
C SER A 280 -26.11 2.68 -20.47
N ASP A 281 -27.09 1.79 -20.59
CA ASP A 281 -28.49 2.13 -20.82
C ASP A 281 -29.31 2.21 -19.50
N ASP A 282 -28.66 2.20 -18.33
CA ASP A 282 -29.31 2.41 -17.05
C ASP A 282 -29.98 3.80 -17.03
N PRO A 283 -31.31 3.90 -16.83
CA PRO A 283 -32.03 5.17 -16.79
C PRO A 283 -31.89 5.89 -15.45
N GLY A 284 -31.07 5.37 -14.53
CA GLY A 284 -30.75 5.95 -13.25
C GLY A 284 -30.21 7.38 -13.34
N ASP A 285 -30.30 8.10 -12.23
CA ASP A 285 -29.72 9.42 -12.12
C ASP A 285 -28.21 9.34 -11.79
N PRO A 286 -27.48 10.47 -11.86
CA PRO A 286 -26.04 10.47 -11.61
C PRO A 286 -25.62 10.10 -10.17
N PRO A 287 -26.30 10.57 -9.10
CA PRO A 287 -25.95 10.17 -7.74
C PRO A 287 -26.02 8.64 -7.55
N GLY A 288 -25.22 8.13 -6.62
CA GLY A 288 -25.24 6.71 -6.27
C GLY A 288 -25.61 6.46 -4.81
N SER A 289 -25.83 5.20 -4.45
CA SER A 289 -26.14 4.77 -3.09
C SER A 289 -24.90 4.69 -2.18
N TYR A 290 -24.02 5.69 -2.26
CA TYR A 290 -22.80 5.80 -1.45
C TYR A 290 -23.09 5.77 0.05
N SER A 291 -24.15 6.47 0.51
CA SER A 291 -24.56 6.50 1.92
C SER A 291 -24.87 5.09 2.42
N ARG A 292 -25.68 4.33 1.67
CA ARG A 292 -25.94 2.92 1.97
C ARG A 292 -24.69 2.06 1.96
N ALA A 293 -23.88 2.16 0.92
CA ALA A 293 -22.69 1.33 0.77
C ALA A 293 -21.72 1.52 1.94
N LEU A 294 -21.45 2.78 2.32
CA LEU A 294 -20.57 3.11 3.44
C LEU A 294 -21.20 2.77 4.79
N TYR A 295 -22.50 2.97 4.99
CA TYR A 295 -23.19 2.53 6.21
C TYR A 295 -22.99 1.02 6.44
N GLU A 296 -23.14 0.20 5.40
CA GLU A 296 -22.94 -1.25 5.50
C GLU A 296 -21.48 -1.67 5.72
N THR A 297 -20.52 -0.73 5.65
CA THR A 297 -19.13 -0.97 6.08
C THR A 297 -18.90 -0.75 7.57
N VAL A 298 -19.83 -0.10 8.28
CA VAL A 298 -19.73 0.18 9.72
C VAL A 298 -20.88 -0.44 10.52
N ALA A 299 -21.98 -0.82 9.86
CA ALA A 299 -23.22 -1.29 10.48
C ALA A 299 -23.01 -2.43 11.50
N GLU A 300 -22.07 -3.34 11.27
CA GLU A 300 -21.76 -4.43 12.21
C GLU A 300 -21.23 -3.96 13.58
N LEU A 301 -20.71 -2.74 13.65
CA LEU A 301 -20.20 -2.11 14.88
C LEU A 301 -21.28 -1.30 15.61
N THR A 302 -22.47 -1.17 15.01
CA THR A 302 -23.60 -0.42 15.56
C THR A 302 -24.65 -1.34 16.17
N PRO A 303 -25.58 -0.81 16.99
CA PRO A 303 -26.72 -1.60 17.49
C PRO A 303 -27.64 -2.16 16.38
N ALA A 304 -27.64 -1.56 15.19
CA ALA A 304 -28.44 -2.04 14.06
C ALA A 304 -27.92 -3.37 13.49
N GLY A 305 -26.63 -3.67 13.68
CA GLY A 305 -25.99 -4.88 13.21
C GLY A 305 -25.78 -4.91 11.68
N ALA A 306 -25.00 -5.90 11.24
CA ALA A 306 -24.73 -6.12 9.83
C ALA A 306 -26.02 -6.42 9.06
N ASP A 307 -26.04 -6.10 7.76
CA ASP A 307 -27.10 -6.53 6.85
C ASP A 307 -27.32 -8.06 6.99
N PRO A 308 -28.51 -8.52 7.37
CA PRO A 308 -28.78 -9.95 7.56
C PRO A 308 -28.66 -10.76 6.26
N THR A 309 -28.77 -10.13 5.10
CA THR A 309 -28.62 -10.78 3.79
C THR A 309 -27.17 -10.93 3.38
N ALA A 310 -26.30 -10.00 3.82
CA ALA A 310 -24.91 -9.92 3.40
C ALA A 310 -23.93 -10.44 4.47
N GLY A 311 -24.34 -10.43 5.74
CA GLY A 311 -23.53 -10.81 6.89
C GLY A 311 -22.49 -9.78 7.31
N ALA A 312 -21.81 -10.10 8.41
CA ALA A 312 -20.72 -9.32 8.99
C ALA A 312 -19.50 -9.24 8.04
N LEU A 313 -18.83 -8.08 8.03
CA LEU A 313 -17.50 -7.91 7.43
C LEU A 313 -16.44 -8.68 8.22
N GLY A 314 -16.58 -8.72 9.55
CA GLY A 314 -15.69 -9.44 10.44
C GLY A 314 -14.48 -8.62 10.90
N TYR A 315 -14.67 -7.34 11.22
CA TYR A 315 -13.62 -6.52 11.81
C TYR A 315 -13.04 -7.16 13.06
N ARG A 316 -11.72 -7.07 13.19
CA ARG A 316 -11.02 -7.36 14.44
C ARG A 316 -11.25 -6.23 15.43
N ALA A 317 -11.26 -6.59 16.72
CA ALA A 317 -11.48 -5.64 17.79
C ALA A 317 -10.30 -4.66 17.95
N ASP A 318 -9.08 -5.12 17.67
CA ASP A 318 -7.81 -4.41 17.83
C ASP A 318 -7.24 -3.83 16.51
N ALA A 319 -7.94 -4.01 15.39
CA ALA A 319 -7.49 -3.50 14.10
C ALA A 319 -7.86 -2.03 13.87
N ARG A 320 -7.00 -1.33 13.13
CA ARG A 320 -7.34 -0.09 12.43
C ARG A 320 -8.31 -0.44 11.30
N ARG A 321 -9.42 0.29 11.21
CA ARG A 321 -10.48 0.05 10.23
C ARG A 321 -10.46 1.16 9.20
N MET A 322 -10.37 0.79 7.93
CA MET A 322 -10.31 1.72 6.82
C MET A 322 -11.22 1.25 5.68
N VAL A 323 -11.85 2.20 5.01
CA VAL A 323 -12.60 1.96 3.78
C VAL A 323 -11.89 2.72 2.66
N ALA A 324 -11.44 2.02 1.63
CA ALA A 324 -10.91 2.63 0.42
C ALA A 324 -12.01 2.64 -0.64
N LEU A 325 -12.58 3.81 -0.88
CA LEU A 325 -13.69 4.03 -1.82
C LEU A 325 -13.15 4.40 -3.21
N PHE A 326 -13.66 3.73 -4.24
CA PHE A 326 -13.43 4.06 -5.65
C PHE A 326 -14.77 4.46 -6.28
N GLY A 327 -14.91 5.71 -6.70
CA GLY A 327 -16.15 6.25 -7.25
C GLY A 327 -15.94 7.42 -8.21
N ASP A 328 -17.04 7.98 -8.73
CA ASP A 328 -17.02 9.11 -9.65
C ASP A 328 -18.23 10.09 -9.54
N ASP A 329 -19.07 9.98 -8.52
CA ASP A 329 -20.20 10.88 -8.29
C ASP A 329 -20.53 11.11 -6.79
N LEU A 330 -21.64 11.78 -6.51
CA LEU A 330 -22.12 12.18 -5.18
C LEU A 330 -23.12 11.16 -4.59
N PRO A 331 -23.28 11.10 -3.25
CA PRO A 331 -24.36 10.34 -2.61
C PRO A 331 -25.74 10.94 -2.88
N HIS A 332 -26.78 10.13 -2.74
CA HIS A 332 -28.12 10.62 -2.39
C HIS A 332 -28.14 11.20 -0.97
N ASP A 333 -28.55 12.46 -0.86
CA ASP A 333 -28.69 13.19 0.40
C ASP A 333 -29.54 14.45 0.22
N ASN A 334 -30.16 14.92 1.30
CA ASN A 334 -31.02 16.10 1.26
C ASN A 334 -30.24 17.43 1.39
N ASP A 335 -28.99 17.43 1.86
CA ASP A 335 -28.21 18.65 2.07
C ASP A 335 -26.69 18.45 1.96
N LEU A 336 -26.21 18.01 0.79
CA LEU A 336 -24.79 17.75 0.49
C LEU A 336 -23.84 18.91 0.83
N ASN A 337 -24.30 20.16 0.75
CA ASN A 337 -23.51 21.35 1.09
C ASN A 337 -23.21 21.46 2.59
N GLN A 338 -23.86 20.66 3.45
CA GLN A 338 -23.68 20.74 4.89
C GLN A 338 -22.23 20.43 5.27
N GLY A 339 -21.58 21.40 5.92
CA GLY A 339 -20.19 21.29 6.37
C GLY A 339 -19.13 21.47 5.28
N VAL A 340 -19.51 21.62 4.02
CA VAL A 340 -18.56 21.73 2.89
C VAL A 340 -18.14 23.19 2.67
N PRO A 341 -16.83 23.51 2.74
CA PRO A 341 -16.34 24.87 2.51
C PRO A 341 -16.73 25.42 1.13
N ASN A 342 -16.85 26.74 1.02
CA ASN A 342 -17.13 27.45 -0.24
C ASN A 342 -18.46 27.09 -0.95
N THR A 343 -19.31 26.29 -0.31
CA THR A 343 -20.68 26.03 -0.78
C THR A 343 -21.68 26.95 -0.08
N SER A 344 -22.85 27.14 -0.67
CA SER A 344 -23.93 27.93 -0.07
C SER A 344 -25.30 27.40 -0.49
N GLY A 345 -26.30 27.58 0.36
CA GLY A 345 -27.64 27.03 0.13
C GLY A 345 -27.72 25.52 0.34
N VAL A 346 -28.92 24.98 0.16
CA VAL A 346 -29.19 23.53 0.23
C VAL A 346 -29.00 22.93 -1.15
N TYR A 347 -28.20 21.88 -1.24
CA TYR A 347 -28.06 21.06 -2.44
C TYR A 347 -28.53 19.65 -2.12
N SER A 348 -29.63 19.25 -2.73
CA SER A 348 -30.22 17.92 -2.56
C SER A 348 -30.06 17.11 -3.85
N THR A 349 -29.68 15.86 -3.68
CA THR A 349 -29.68 14.80 -4.70
C THR A 349 -30.81 13.80 -4.44
N GLY A 350 -31.80 14.15 -3.61
CA GLY A 350 -32.86 13.26 -3.14
C GLY A 350 -32.72 12.92 -1.66
N GLY A 351 -33.17 11.74 -1.27
CA GLY A 351 -32.88 11.12 0.03
C GLY A 351 -32.47 9.66 -0.17
N ASP A 352 -31.67 9.12 0.75
CA ASP A 352 -31.28 7.70 0.73
C ASP A 352 -32.33 6.87 1.51
N PRO A 353 -33.06 5.96 0.85
CA PRO A 353 -34.15 5.17 1.43
C PRO A 353 -33.70 4.01 2.32
N GLY A 354 -32.41 3.87 2.62
CA GLY A 354 -31.96 2.91 3.62
C GLY A 354 -32.07 1.43 3.24
N ARG A 355 -32.17 0.57 4.25
CA ARG A 355 -32.09 -0.89 4.08
C ARG A 355 -33.30 -1.46 3.37
N ASP A 356 -34.49 -0.99 3.71
CA ASP A 356 -35.75 -1.48 3.16
C ASP A 356 -36.05 -0.94 1.74
N GLY A 357 -35.31 0.07 1.28
CA GLY A 357 -35.46 0.66 -0.05
C GLY A 357 -36.73 1.50 -0.20
N VAL A 358 -37.35 1.93 0.90
CA VAL A 358 -38.53 2.76 0.95
C VAL A 358 -38.15 4.12 1.51
N LEU A 359 -38.27 5.18 0.71
CA LEU A 359 -38.05 6.53 1.22
C LEU A 359 -39.23 6.94 2.12
N GLN A 360 -39.03 6.94 3.44
CA GLN A 360 -40.10 7.18 4.41
C GLN A 360 -40.23 8.67 4.76
N GLU A 361 -39.10 9.37 4.86
CA GLU A 361 -39.02 10.81 5.08
C GLU A 361 -38.67 11.54 3.79
N MET A 362 -39.49 12.51 3.41
CA MET A 362 -39.41 13.21 2.11
C MET A 362 -39.33 14.73 2.25
N SER A 363 -39.48 15.28 3.46
CA SER A 363 -39.69 16.72 3.66
C SER A 363 -39.12 17.31 4.95
N ASN A 364 -38.89 16.50 5.97
CA ASN A 364 -38.37 16.90 7.27
C ASN A 364 -37.00 16.25 7.53
N PRO A 365 -35.89 16.92 7.17
CA PRO A 365 -34.54 16.40 7.38
C PRO A 365 -34.26 15.92 8.81
N ALA A 366 -34.88 16.55 9.82
CA ALA A 366 -34.68 16.18 11.22
C ALA A 366 -35.30 14.83 11.63
N ALA A 367 -36.06 14.17 10.74
CA ALA A 367 -36.66 12.86 10.97
C ALA A 367 -35.99 11.72 10.18
N ILE A 368 -34.95 12.01 9.39
CA ILE A 368 -34.16 10.98 8.71
C ILE A 368 -33.45 10.11 9.76
N GLY A 369 -33.57 8.79 9.63
CA GLY A 369 -33.07 7.80 10.60
C GLY A 369 -33.83 7.75 11.94
N VAL A 370 -34.93 8.50 12.10
CA VAL A 370 -35.69 8.57 13.37
C VAL A 370 -36.97 7.75 13.24
N GLY A 371 -36.88 6.46 13.62
CA GLY A 371 -38.00 5.53 13.53
C GLY A 371 -38.23 4.96 12.12
N ASN A 372 -37.30 5.26 11.20
CA ASN A 372 -37.11 4.66 9.88
C ASN A 372 -35.63 4.27 9.73
N ASP A 373 -35.28 3.70 8.58
CA ASP A 373 -33.90 3.35 8.21
C ASP A 373 -33.33 4.20 7.07
N ASP A 374 -34.02 5.28 6.67
CA ASP A 374 -33.50 6.29 5.76
C ASP A 374 -32.14 6.82 6.27
N LEU A 375 -31.21 7.08 5.35
CA LEU A 375 -29.85 7.47 5.70
C LEU A 375 -29.59 8.94 5.41
N ASP A 376 -29.02 9.63 6.39
CA ASP A 376 -28.45 10.97 6.30
C ASP A 376 -26.94 10.84 6.03
N TRP A 377 -26.43 11.46 4.98
CA TRP A 377 -25.04 11.27 4.57
C TRP A 377 -24.06 11.70 5.68
N GLN A 378 -24.28 12.86 6.30
CA GLN A 378 -23.41 13.35 7.36
C GLN A 378 -23.51 12.45 8.61
N GLY A 379 -24.69 11.88 8.88
CA GLY A 379 -24.93 10.86 9.90
C GLY A 379 -24.16 9.56 9.65
N VAL A 380 -24.07 9.10 8.40
CA VAL A 380 -23.24 7.94 8.02
C VAL A 380 -21.76 8.23 8.29
N LEU A 381 -21.26 9.39 7.87
CA LEU A 381 -19.86 9.80 8.15
C LEU A 381 -19.57 9.90 9.65
N ALA A 382 -20.50 10.46 10.43
CA ALA A 382 -20.39 10.52 11.89
C ALA A 382 -20.41 9.13 12.53
N THR A 383 -21.19 8.20 11.98
CA THR A 383 -21.21 6.80 12.41
C THR A 383 -19.87 6.12 12.13
N MET A 384 -19.27 6.34 10.96
CA MET A 384 -17.92 5.86 10.65
C MET A 384 -16.89 6.43 11.63
N GLN A 385 -16.89 7.75 11.84
CA GLN A 385 -15.97 8.43 12.76
C GLN A 385 -16.05 7.89 14.18
N SER A 386 -17.27 7.79 14.74
CA SER A 386 -17.50 7.35 16.12
C SER A 386 -17.12 5.88 16.36
N ASN A 387 -17.12 5.05 15.29
CA ASN A 387 -16.70 3.65 15.34
C ASN A 387 -15.25 3.43 14.88
N GLY A 388 -14.49 4.51 14.64
CA GLY A 388 -13.07 4.46 14.27
C GLY A 388 -12.81 3.88 12.88
N VAL A 389 -13.75 4.04 11.94
CA VAL A 389 -13.61 3.65 10.54
C VAL A 389 -13.25 4.88 9.71
N ALA A 390 -12.04 4.90 9.14
CA ALA A 390 -11.57 6.01 8.32
C ALA A 390 -11.89 5.77 6.83
N LEU A 391 -12.45 6.79 6.16
CA LEU A 391 -12.72 6.79 4.72
C LEU A 391 -11.54 7.37 3.95
N LEU A 392 -10.97 6.58 3.05
CA LEU A 392 -10.01 7.04 2.05
C LEU A 392 -10.72 7.03 0.70
N SER A 393 -11.03 8.20 0.15
CA SER A 393 -11.75 8.30 -1.12
C SER A 393 -10.80 8.52 -2.29
N TYR A 394 -11.03 7.77 -3.35
CA TYR A 394 -10.46 7.99 -4.68
C TYR A 394 -11.63 8.21 -5.63
N ASP A 395 -11.96 9.49 -5.80
CA ASP A 395 -13.05 9.92 -6.68
C ASP A 395 -12.44 10.44 -8.00
N LEU A 396 -13.01 9.98 -9.11
CA LEU A 396 -12.51 10.27 -10.46
C LEU A 396 -13.05 11.59 -11.03
N ASN A 397 -13.94 12.26 -10.30
CA ASN A 397 -14.62 13.47 -10.72
C ASN A 397 -14.00 14.70 -10.05
N PRO A 398 -13.19 15.50 -10.77
CA PRO A 398 -12.50 16.63 -10.16
C PRO A 398 -13.46 17.70 -9.62
N PHE A 399 -14.73 17.72 -10.02
CA PHE A 399 -15.72 18.70 -9.58
C PHE A 399 -16.29 18.42 -8.18
N THR A 400 -16.12 17.22 -7.65
CA THR A 400 -16.61 16.81 -6.31
C THR A 400 -15.48 16.83 -5.26
N THR A 401 -14.26 17.21 -5.64
CA THR A 401 -13.06 17.23 -4.79
C THR A 401 -13.28 17.89 -3.42
N ASP A 402 -13.91 19.07 -3.37
CA ASP A 402 -14.14 19.81 -2.11
C ASP A 402 -15.07 19.04 -1.17
N TYR A 403 -16.07 18.35 -1.73
CA TYR A 403 -16.99 17.50 -0.97
C TYR A 403 -16.25 16.29 -0.42
N TRP A 404 -15.62 15.49 -1.30
CA TRP A 404 -14.93 14.27 -0.89
C TRP A 404 -13.77 14.53 0.08
N SER A 405 -13.03 15.63 -0.11
CA SER A 405 -11.96 16.03 0.82
C SER A 405 -12.53 16.35 2.20
N THR A 406 -13.67 17.05 2.27
CA THR A 406 -14.33 17.40 3.53
C THR A 406 -14.89 16.15 4.22
N TRP A 407 -15.60 15.31 3.47
CA TRP A 407 -16.29 14.14 4.00
C TRP A 407 -15.32 13.05 4.45
N ALA A 408 -14.29 12.76 3.67
CA ALA A 408 -13.24 11.83 4.08
C ALA A 408 -12.55 12.32 5.36
N ALA A 409 -12.20 13.61 5.43
CA ALA A 409 -11.59 14.19 6.63
C ALA A 409 -12.49 14.10 7.88
N ALA A 410 -13.81 14.21 7.74
CA ALA A 410 -14.76 14.07 8.85
C ALA A 410 -14.69 12.69 9.54
N THR A 411 -14.34 11.64 8.79
CA THR A 411 -14.12 10.28 9.34
C THR A 411 -12.73 10.07 9.94
N GLY A 412 -11.88 11.10 9.95
CA GLY A 412 -10.44 11.00 10.22
C GLY A 412 -9.65 10.42 9.04
N GLY A 413 -10.28 10.30 7.87
CA GLY A 413 -9.73 9.84 6.60
C GLY A 413 -9.16 10.97 5.74
N GLU A 414 -9.05 10.75 4.43
CA GLU A 414 -8.55 11.73 3.45
C GLU A 414 -9.00 11.40 2.02
N HIS A 415 -8.99 12.40 1.12
CA HIS A 415 -9.25 12.22 -0.31
C HIS A 415 -7.93 12.19 -1.09
N LEU A 416 -7.81 11.24 -2.02
CA LEU A 416 -6.58 10.91 -2.73
C LEU A 416 -6.79 11.01 -4.24
N PHE A 417 -5.77 11.48 -4.94
CA PHE A 417 -5.82 11.72 -6.40
C PHE A 417 -5.10 10.64 -7.22
N ASP A 418 -4.35 9.78 -6.56
CA ASP A 418 -3.58 8.72 -7.21
C ASP A 418 -3.34 7.52 -6.27
N TYR A 419 -2.81 6.46 -6.87
CA TYR A 419 -2.46 5.23 -6.16
C TYR A 419 -1.36 5.45 -5.12
N ASP A 420 -0.33 6.25 -5.41
CA ASP A 420 0.82 6.42 -4.51
C ASP A 420 0.38 7.10 -3.22
N GLY A 421 -0.50 8.10 -3.32
CA GLY A 421 -1.17 8.75 -2.19
C GLY A 421 -2.02 7.78 -1.38
N MET A 422 -2.85 6.95 -2.02
CA MET A 422 -3.66 5.93 -1.34
C MET A 422 -2.80 4.90 -0.61
N ALA A 423 -1.77 4.37 -1.28
CA ALA A 423 -0.84 3.41 -0.70
C ALA A 423 -0.08 4.02 0.50
N ALA A 424 0.38 5.27 0.37
CA ALA A 424 1.07 5.99 1.44
C ALA A 424 0.14 6.27 2.63
N ALA A 425 -1.11 6.69 2.39
CA ALA A 425 -2.10 6.96 3.42
C ALA A 425 -2.46 5.70 4.22
N LEU A 426 -2.79 4.59 3.52
CA LEU A 426 -3.06 3.30 4.17
C LEU A 426 -1.86 2.82 4.98
N ARG A 427 -0.66 2.87 4.40
CA ARG A 427 0.58 2.49 5.08
C ARG A 427 0.84 3.35 6.31
N GLY A 428 0.72 4.68 6.20
CA GLY A 428 0.93 5.61 7.31
C GLY A 428 -0.03 5.38 8.48
N ARG A 429 -1.29 5.03 8.19
CA ARG A 429 -2.29 4.68 9.21
C ARG A 429 -1.98 3.36 9.92
N LEU A 430 -1.43 2.40 9.18
CA LEU A 430 -0.97 1.13 9.73
C LEU A 430 0.34 1.28 10.51
N GLN A 431 1.16 2.27 10.17
CA GLN A 431 2.50 2.52 10.74
C GLN A 431 2.55 3.71 11.73
N SER A 432 1.39 4.21 12.19
CA SER A 432 1.30 5.36 13.11
C SER A 432 2.15 5.15 14.38
N GLN A 433 2.66 6.25 14.97
CA GLN A 433 3.51 6.21 16.16
C GLN A 433 3.02 5.20 17.19
N SER A 434 3.92 4.28 17.53
CA SER A 434 3.61 3.14 18.36
C SER A 434 4.54 3.08 19.55
N THR A 435 4.18 2.20 20.48
CA THR A 435 5.08 1.72 21.51
C THR A 435 5.49 0.29 21.22
N ALA A 436 6.79 0.01 21.12
CA ALA A 436 7.31 -1.36 21.20
C ALA A 436 7.23 -1.83 22.65
N ALA A 437 6.62 -3.00 22.86
CA ALA A 437 6.41 -3.56 24.20
C ALA A 437 7.75 -3.86 24.90
N SER A 438 8.67 -4.51 24.17
CA SER A 438 10.04 -4.70 24.63
C SER A 438 11.01 -4.81 23.45
N VAL A 439 12.16 -4.13 23.55
CA VAL A 439 13.26 -4.22 22.59
C VAL A 439 14.47 -4.85 23.26
N THR A 440 14.98 -5.95 22.71
CA THR A 440 16.13 -6.70 23.27
C THR A 440 17.14 -7.07 22.19
N LEU A 441 18.36 -7.41 22.58
CA LEU A 441 19.31 -8.12 21.71
C LEU A 441 19.53 -9.55 22.20
N ARG A 442 19.66 -10.50 21.27
CA ARG A 442 19.94 -11.92 21.58
C ARG A 442 20.98 -12.47 20.60
N ALA A 443 21.84 -13.38 21.05
CA ALA A 443 22.60 -14.21 20.12
C ALA A 443 21.68 -15.20 19.38
N SER A 444 22.06 -15.60 18.16
CA SER A 444 21.43 -16.73 17.48
C SER A 444 21.65 -18.03 18.27
N ALA A 445 20.77 -19.00 18.05
CA ALA A 445 20.78 -20.27 18.77
C ALA A 445 22.18 -20.94 18.78
N GLY A 446 22.62 -21.40 19.96
CA GLY A 446 23.92 -22.05 20.18
C GLY A 446 25.04 -21.11 20.62
N PHE A 447 24.81 -19.79 20.63
CA PHE A 447 25.78 -18.76 21.03
C PHE A 447 25.29 -17.90 22.20
N GLU A 448 24.22 -18.30 22.88
CA GLU A 448 23.61 -17.53 23.97
C GLU A 448 24.60 -17.28 25.12
N SER A 449 25.46 -18.25 25.42
CA SER A 449 26.49 -18.12 26.46
C SER A 449 27.67 -17.24 26.06
N TRP A 450 27.79 -16.88 24.78
CA TRP A 450 28.88 -16.04 24.29
C TRP A 450 28.58 -14.56 24.43
N VAL A 451 27.32 -14.16 24.62
CA VAL A 451 26.88 -12.77 24.50
C VAL A 451 26.15 -12.31 25.76
N SER A 452 26.59 -11.18 26.30
CA SER A 452 25.91 -10.45 27.38
C SER A 452 25.57 -9.04 26.91
N VAL A 453 24.38 -8.53 27.24
CA VAL A 453 23.84 -7.27 26.69
C VAL A 453 23.40 -6.34 27.82
N GLN A 454 23.74 -5.05 27.71
CA GLN A 454 23.31 -4.01 28.64
C GLN A 454 22.82 -2.73 27.92
N PRO A 455 21.62 -2.20 28.22
CA PRO A 455 20.61 -2.81 29.07
C PRO A 455 20.09 -4.12 28.46
N ALA A 456 19.61 -5.05 29.28
CA ALA A 456 19.06 -6.31 28.77
C ALA A 456 17.80 -6.09 27.90
N SER A 457 17.05 -5.02 28.18
CA SER A 457 15.85 -4.65 27.46
C SER A 457 15.53 -3.17 27.59
N TYR A 458 14.88 -2.62 26.57
CA TYR A 458 14.02 -1.44 26.67
C TYR A 458 12.56 -1.87 26.67
N THR A 459 11.67 -1.10 27.30
CA THR A 459 10.22 -1.36 27.36
C THR A 459 9.44 -0.09 27.09
N ASN A 460 8.24 -0.21 26.51
CA ASN A 460 7.37 0.94 26.18
C ASN A 460 8.09 1.99 25.31
N VAL A 461 8.85 1.54 24.32
CA VAL A 461 9.65 2.42 23.48
C VAL A 461 8.76 3.10 22.45
N THR A 462 8.64 4.42 22.48
CA THR A 462 7.99 5.17 21.41
C THR A 462 8.85 5.12 20.13
N LEU A 463 8.23 4.75 19.02
CA LEU A 463 8.90 4.59 17.73
C LEU A 463 8.57 5.77 16.77
N PRO A 464 9.49 6.16 15.86
CA PRO A 464 10.81 5.57 15.61
C PRO A 464 11.79 5.82 16.77
N ALA A 465 12.74 4.91 16.98
CA ALA A 465 13.66 4.98 18.11
C ALA A 465 15.11 4.68 17.73
N SER A 466 16.01 5.27 18.50
CA SER A 466 17.44 4.97 18.49
C SER A 466 17.85 4.55 19.91
N LEU A 467 18.14 3.26 20.09
CA LEU A 467 18.39 2.64 21.40
C LEU A 467 19.82 2.12 21.52
N PRO A 468 20.65 2.66 22.43
CA PRO A 468 22.02 2.19 22.62
C PRO A 468 22.06 0.89 23.43
N PHE A 469 22.93 -0.03 23.04
CA PHE A 469 23.27 -1.24 23.76
C PHE A 469 24.79 -1.34 23.90
N SER A 470 25.25 -1.96 24.98
CA SER A 470 26.61 -2.43 25.16
C SER A 470 26.58 -3.95 25.12
N VAL A 471 27.28 -4.54 24.15
CA VAL A 471 27.30 -5.98 23.90
C VAL A 471 28.68 -6.49 24.24
N THR A 472 28.76 -7.37 25.23
CA THR A 472 29.99 -8.09 25.59
C THR A 472 29.98 -9.46 24.93
N ILE A 473 31.04 -9.78 24.19
CA ILE A 473 31.21 -11.07 23.52
C ILE A 473 32.43 -11.78 24.11
N THR A 474 32.23 -13.01 24.58
CA THR A 474 33.24 -13.82 25.27
C THR A 474 33.13 -15.27 24.82
N PRO A 475 34.09 -15.82 24.08
CA PRO A 475 34.13 -17.26 23.84
C PRO A 475 34.23 -18.00 25.18
N PRO A 476 33.37 -18.99 25.48
CA PRO A 476 33.42 -19.72 26.73
C PRO A 476 34.81 -20.35 26.99
N PRO A 477 35.22 -20.52 28.26
CA PRO A 477 36.42 -21.27 28.59
C PRO A 477 36.43 -22.65 27.94
N GLY A 478 37.57 -23.04 27.36
CA GLY A 478 37.72 -24.32 26.67
C GLY A 478 37.19 -24.36 25.23
N THR A 479 36.73 -23.23 24.68
CA THR A 479 36.37 -23.14 23.25
C THR A 479 37.56 -23.57 22.38
N ALA A 480 37.30 -24.47 21.43
CA ALA A 480 38.34 -24.99 20.54
C ALA A 480 38.82 -23.90 19.56
N PRO A 481 40.07 -23.99 19.06
CA PRO A 481 40.53 -23.11 18.00
C PRO A 481 39.69 -23.25 16.73
N GLY A 482 39.35 -22.12 16.10
CA GLY A 482 38.53 -22.12 14.89
C GLY A 482 37.87 -20.77 14.60
N LEU A 483 37.18 -20.69 13.47
CA LEU A 483 36.33 -19.56 13.10
C LEU A 483 34.88 -19.89 13.47
N TYR A 484 34.27 -19.01 14.26
CA TYR A 484 32.89 -19.11 14.69
C TYR A 484 32.09 -17.93 14.11
N THR A 485 31.00 -18.23 13.42
CA THR A 485 30.09 -17.21 12.86
C THR A 485 28.70 -17.36 13.45
N PHE A 486 28.13 -16.24 13.90
CA PHE A 486 26.80 -16.19 14.50
C PHE A 486 26.17 -14.81 14.34
N ARG A 487 24.93 -14.65 14.83
CA ARG A 487 24.19 -13.39 14.73
C ARG A 487 23.91 -12.81 16.10
N VAL A 488 23.89 -11.49 16.21
CA VAL A 488 23.23 -10.78 17.31
C VAL A 488 21.97 -10.16 16.74
N GLU A 489 20.81 -10.66 17.14
CA GLU A 489 19.47 -10.32 16.65
C GLU A 489 18.86 -9.22 17.53
N LEU A 490 18.33 -8.16 16.90
CA LEU A 490 17.46 -7.16 17.51
C LEU A 490 16.03 -7.67 17.45
N LEU A 491 15.37 -7.72 18.61
CA LEU A 491 13.99 -8.18 18.71
C LEU A 491 13.07 -7.05 19.19
N ASN A 492 11.87 -7.01 18.62
CA ASN A 492 10.71 -6.32 19.16
C ASN A 492 9.69 -7.38 19.60
N GLY A 493 9.59 -7.63 20.90
CA GLY A 493 8.92 -8.82 21.42
C GLY A 493 9.56 -10.11 20.88
N ALA A 494 8.79 -10.89 20.12
CA ALA A 494 9.28 -12.13 19.49
C ALA A 494 9.77 -11.95 18.05
N ARG A 495 9.53 -10.79 17.42
CA ARG A 495 9.89 -10.53 16.03
C ARG A 495 11.34 -10.08 15.94
N VAL A 496 12.10 -10.67 15.02
CA VAL A 496 13.45 -10.19 14.69
C VAL A 496 13.34 -9.00 13.75
N GLU A 497 13.81 -7.85 14.20
CA GLU A 497 13.77 -6.56 13.48
C GLU A 497 15.06 -6.30 12.71
N ALA A 498 16.20 -6.66 13.27
CA ALA A 498 17.51 -6.49 12.65
C ALA A 498 18.52 -7.48 13.20
N TRP A 499 19.71 -7.54 12.63
CA TRP A 499 20.76 -8.42 13.11
C TRP A 499 22.15 -7.90 12.71
N GLN A 500 23.14 -8.23 13.54
CA GLN A 500 24.56 -8.05 13.25
C GLN A 500 25.17 -9.41 12.91
N SER A 501 26.06 -9.46 11.93
CA SER A 501 26.93 -10.62 11.68
C SER A 501 28.18 -10.58 12.55
N VAL A 502 28.47 -11.64 13.29
CA VAL A 502 29.66 -11.74 14.15
C VAL A 502 30.55 -12.89 13.67
N ALA A 503 31.85 -12.62 13.54
CA ALA A 503 32.87 -13.60 13.22
C ALA A 503 34.01 -13.54 14.24
N ILE A 504 34.18 -14.59 15.04
CA ILE A 504 35.23 -14.69 16.06
C ILE A 504 36.21 -15.79 15.67
N THR A 505 37.49 -15.44 15.55
CA THR A 505 38.58 -16.41 15.43
C THR A 505 39.13 -16.72 16.82
N VAL A 506 39.04 -17.97 17.23
CA VAL A 506 39.70 -18.47 18.45
C VAL A 506 41.07 -19.02 18.06
N PRO A 507 42.19 -18.41 18.51
CA PRO A 507 43.52 -18.83 18.10
C PRO A 507 43.89 -20.18 18.71
N GLY A 508 44.70 -20.95 17.98
CA GLY A 508 45.37 -22.14 18.53
C GLY A 508 46.31 -21.77 19.67
N ALA A 509 46.59 -22.71 20.57
CA ALA A 509 47.65 -22.52 21.55
C ALA A 509 48.95 -22.15 20.81
N ALA A 510 49.58 -21.04 21.21
CA ALA A 510 50.89 -20.71 20.67
C ALA A 510 51.83 -21.88 20.98
N ASN A 511 52.37 -22.53 19.94
CA ASN A 511 53.48 -23.46 20.11
C ASN A 511 54.62 -22.69 20.79
N ARG A 512 54.77 -22.83 22.10
CA ARG A 512 56.02 -22.48 22.77
C ARG A 512 57.04 -23.48 22.23
N ALA A 513 57.90 -23.05 21.31
CA ALA A 513 59.10 -23.79 21.02
C ALA A 513 59.82 -24.08 22.35
N PRO A 514 60.30 -25.32 22.59
CA PRO A 514 61.03 -25.62 23.81
C PRO A 514 62.23 -24.69 23.92
N THR A 515 62.36 -24.00 25.05
CA THR A 515 63.53 -23.19 25.37
C THR A 515 64.74 -24.13 25.34
N ALA A 516 65.70 -23.88 24.45
CA ALA A 516 66.96 -24.63 24.45
C ALA A 516 67.65 -24.42 25.80
N VAL A 517 67.80 -25.51 26.56
CA VAL A 517 68.73 -25.54 27.70
C VAL A 517 70.12 -25.50 27.09
N ASN A 518 70.83 -24.40 27.30
CA ASN A 518 72.20 -24.24 26.84
C ASN A 518 73.10 -25.06 27.79
N ASP A 519 73.26 -26.36 27.52
CA ASP A 519 74.32 -27.15 28.15
C ASP A 519 75.66 -26.65 27.58
N SER A 520 76.31 -25.78 28.34
CA SER A 520 77.70 -25.40 28.11
C SER A 520 78.61 -26.60 28.39
N PHE A 521 78.88 -27.41 27.36
CA PHE A 521 80.02 -28.32 27.37
C PHE A 521 81.30 -27.49 27.18
N ASN A 522 82.03 -27.28 28.26
CA ASN A 522 83.39 -26.78 28.21
C ASN A 522 84.30 -27.97 27.91
N VAL A 523 84.98 -27.95 26.76
CA VAL A 523 85.99 -28.97 26.41
C VAL A 523 87.35 -28.31 26.61
N ASP A 524 88.05 -28.71 27.68
CA ASP A 524 89.50 -28.50 27.78
C ASP A 524 90.16 -29.57 26.90
N GLU A 525 90.61 -29.21 25.71
CA GLU A 525 91.59 -30.04 24.99
C GLU A 525 93.00 -29.64 25.44
N ASP A 526 93.54 -30.45 26.35
CA ASP A 526 94.96 -30.51 26.66
C ASP A 526 95.68 -31.15 25.47
N SER A 527 96.51 -30.34 24.82
CA SER A 527 97.47 -30.74 23.83
C SER A 527 98.54 -31.61 24.47
N LEU A 528 98.63 -32.90 24.12
CA LEU A 528 99.87 -33.71 24.06
C LEU A 528 99.49 -35.16 23.69
N ASP A 529 99.83 -35.55 22.45
CA ASP A 529 99.98 -36.92 21.90
C ASP A 529 99.18 -37.14 20.61
N ASN A 530 99.83 -36.93 19.46
CA ASN A 530 100.18 -38.06 18.59
C ASN A 530 101.10 -37.62 17.44
N VAL A 531 102.14 -38.43 17.28
CA VAL A 531 103.20 -38.45 16.25
C VAL A 531 102.64 -38.88 14.91
#